data_AF-Q8ZVN5-F1
#
_entry.id   AF-Q8ZVN5-F1
#
_cell.length_a   1.000
_cell.length_b   1.000
_cell.length_c   1.000
_cell.angle_alpha   90.00
_cell.angle_beta   90.00
_cell.angle_gamma   90.00
#
_symmetry.space_group_name_H-M   'P 1'
#
loop_
_entity.id
_entity.type
_entity.pdbx_description
1 polymer ?
#
loop_
_entity_poly.entity_id
_entity_poly.type
_entity_poly.pdbx_seq_one_letter_code
_entity_poly.pdbx_strand_id
1 'polypeptide(L)'
;MDEINEFISAQIVKFLEKKLGGAAKHFTVFVSYRSDGVDIDVEVDASVLVDDAYLQKVVDDAADLGICLADIIREKGWPINPNDIGKCWRS
;
A
#
# COMPACT_ATOMS: atom_id res chain seq x y z
N MET A 1 -9.58 2.34 14.14
CA MET A 1 -9.43 2.78 12.74
C MET A 1 -7.98 3.18 12.49
N ASP A 2 -7.38 3.95 13.40
CA ASP A 2 -5.97 4.36 13.30
C ASP A 2 -4.99 3.18 13.17
N GLU A 3 -5.14 2.11 13.96
CA GLU A 3 -4.30 0.89 13.82
C GLU A 3 -4.42 0.22 12.44
N ILE A 4 -5.60 0.25 11.81
CA ILE A 4 -5.82 -0.32 10.47
C ILE A 4 -5.13 0.56 9.43
N ASN A 5 -5.28 1.88 9.54
CA ASN A 5 -4.61 2.84 8.67
C ASN A 5 -3.09 2.68 8.76
N GLU A 6 -2.54 2.65 9.98
CA GLU A 6 -1.11 2.44 10.24
C GLU A 6 -0.62 1.11 9.65
N PHE A 7 -1.39 0.04 9.84
CA PHE A 7 -1.03 -1.27 9.29
C PHE A 7 -0.99 -1.27 7.76
N ILE A 8 -2.04 -0.76 7.11
CA ILE A 8 -2.11 -0.70 5.65
C ILE A 8 -0.98 0.20 5.11
N SER A 9 -0.78 1.39 5.69
CA SER A 9 0.32 2.29 5.33
C SER A 9 1.68 1.60 5.45
N ALA A 10 1.93 0.85 6.52
CA ALA A 10 3.18 0.12 6.70
C ALA A 10 3.39 -0.98 5.64
N GLN A 11 2.32 -1.67 5.21
CA GLN A 11 2.42 -2.65 4.13
C GLN A 11 2.71 -1.99 2.78
N ILE A 12 2.04 -0.88 2.47
CA ILE A 12 2.25 -0.10 1.24
C ILE A 12 3.69 0.42 1.20
N VAL A 13 4.19 1.04 2.28
CA VAL A 13 5.58 1.51 2.36
C VAL A 13 6.57 0.37 2.11
N LYS A 14 6.36 -0.79 2.74
CA LYS A 14 7.21 -1.96 2.54
C LYS A 14 7.18 -2.47 1.09
N PHE A 15 6.05 -2.35 0.41
CA PHE A 15 5.94 -2.70 -1.01
C PHE A 15 6.72 -1.73 -1.89
N LEU A 16 6.58 -0.42 -1.65
CA LEU A 16 7.31 0.62 -2.37
C LEU A 16 8.83 0.49 -2.18
N GLU A 17 9.29 0.26 -0.94
CA GLU A 17 10.70 -0.01 -0.64
C GLU A 17 11.23 -1.23 -1.41
N LYS A 18 10.41 -2.28 -1.54
CA LYS A 18 10.80 -3.49 -2.27
C LYS A 18 10.89 -3.27 -3.78
N LYS A 19 10.02 -2.43 -4.36
CA LYS A 19 9.94 -2.19 -5.82
C LYS A 19 10.89 -1.11 -6.31
N LEU A 20 11.10 -0.06 -5.51
CA LEU A 20 11.91 1.11 -5.89
C LEU A 20 13.29 1.09 -5.23
N GLY A 21 13.44 0.40 -4.10
CA GLY A 21 14.72 0.31 -3.38
C GLY A 21 15.33 1.68 -3.13
N GLY A 22 16.63 1.82 -3.42
CA GLY A 22 17.36 3.07 -3.26
C GLY A 22 17.04 4.15 -4.30
N ALA A 23 16.14 3.90 -5.26
CA ALA A 23 15.74 4.90 -6.23
C ALA A 23 14.69 5.88 -5.67
N ALA A 24 13.98 5.49 -4.61
CA ALA A 24 13.04 6.37 -3.92
C ALA A 24 13.75 7.24 -2.88
N LYS A 25 13.36 8.51 -2.81
CA LYS A 25 13.84 9.47 -1.80
C LYS A 25 12.84 9.64 -0.67
N HIS A 26 11.56 9.73 -1.01
CA HIS A 26 10.48 9.92 -0.05
C HIS A 26 9.22 9.18 -0.48
N PHE A 27 8.49 8.67 0.51
CA PHE A 27 7.18 8.07 0.34
C PHE A 27 6.20 8.79 1.25
N THR A 28 5.06 9.18 0.71
CA THR A 28 3.94 9.67 1.51
C THR A 28 2.73 8.79 1.20
N VAL A 29 2.20 8.16 2.24
CA VAL A 29 1.07 7.24 2.13
C VAL A 29 -0.02 7.69 3.09
N PHE A 30 -1.16 8.08 2.54
CA PHE A 30 -2.36 8.39 3.31
C PHE A 30 -3.37 7.26 3.14
N VAL A 31 -3.86 6.75 4.26
CA VAL A 31 -4.89 5.72 4.29
C VAL A 31 -6.03 6.21 5.16
N SER A 32 -7.24 6.15 4.60
CA SER A 32 -8.47 6.44 5.30
C SER A 32 -9.43 5.25 5.18
N TYR A 33 -9.31 4.31 6.11
CA TYR A 33 -10.21 3.18 6.22
C TYR A 33 -11.53 3.60 6.87
N ARG A 34 -12.65 3.25 6.23
CA ARG A 34 -14.03 3.50 6.65
C ARG A 34 -14.82 2.20 6.61
N SER A 35 -16.03 2.19 7.17
CA SER A 35 -16.89 1.01 7.17
C SER A 35 -17.37 0.62 5.76
N ASP A 36 -17.40 1.56 4.83
CA ASP A 36 -17.88 1.40 3.45
C ASP A 36 -16.75 1.21 2.42
N GLY A 37 -15.50 1.44 2.80
CA GLY A 37 -14.35 1.28 1.90
C GLY A 37 -13.06 1.86 2.48
N VAL A 38 -12.06 2.02 1.61
CA VAL A 38 -10.79 2.66 1.95
C VAL A 38 -10.45 3.70 0.88
N ASP A 39 -10.00 4.88 1.31
CA ASP A 39 -9.33 5.83 0.42
C ASP A 39 -7.82 5.70 0.64
N ILE A 40 -7.06 5.53 -0.44
CA ILE A 40 -5.61 5.38 -0.41
C ILE A 40 -5.01 6.39 -1.36
N ASP A 41 -4.09 7.20 -0.85
CA ASP A 41 -3.31 8.14 -1.64
C ASP A 41 -1.82 7.86 -1.41
N VAL A 42 -1.09 7.70 -2.52
CA VAL A 42 0.31 7.29 -2.52
C VAL A 42 1.09 8.26 -3.38
N GLU A 43 1.93 9.06 -2.73
CA GLU A 43 2.88 9.95 -3.39
C GLU A 43 4.30 9.39 -3.21
N VAL A 44 5.05 9.39 -4.31
CA VAL A 44 6.43 8.90 -4.33
C VAL A 44 7.33 9.95 -4.98
N ASP A 45 8.31 10.43 -4.22
CA ASP A 45 9.43 11.21 -4.75
C ASP A 45 10.58 10.24 -5.05
N ALA A 46 10.85 10.04 -6.35
CA ALA A 46 11.90 9.17 -6.84
C ALA A 46 13.01 9.95 -7.55
N SER A 47 14.16 9.29 -7.74
CA SER A 47 15.23 9.80 -8.59
C SER A 47 14.74 9.97 -10.03
N VAL A 48 15.22 11.02 -10.72
CA VAL A 48 14.92 11.31 -12.15
C VAL A 48 15.33 10.20 -13.13
N LEU A 49 16.04 9.19 -12.65
CA LEU A 49 16.44 8.02 -13.42
C LEU A 49 15.36 6.94 -13.49
N VAL A 50 14.30 7.06 -12.67
CA VAL A 50 13.16 6.15 -12.70
C VAL A 50 12.20 6.61 -13.80
N ASP A 51 11.80 5.68 -14.66
CA ASP A 51 10.81 5.95 -15.70
C ASP A 51 9.44 6.28 -15.09
N ASP A 52 8.80 7.36 -15.56
CA ASP A 52 7.53 7.85 -15.04
C ASP A 52 6.41 6.81 -15.18
N ALA A 53 6.38 6.03 -16.26
CA ALA A 53 5.36 5.00 -16.45
C ALA A 53 5.58 3.81 -15.51
N TYR A 54 6.85 3.47 -15.22
CA TYR A 54 7.16 2.51 -14.15
C TYR A 54 6.76 3.04 -12.78
N LEU A 55 7.04 4.31 -12.48
CA LEU A 55 6.68 4.93 -11.20
C LEU A 55 5.15 4.91 -10.99
N GLN A 56 4.40 5.34 -12.00
CA GLN A 56 2.93 5.32 -11.96
C GLN A 56 2.41 3.89 -11.72
N LYS A 57 2.96 2.90 -12.45
CA LYS A 57 2.57 1.51 -12.25
C LYS A 57 2.84 1.02 -10.82
N VAL A 58 3.99 1.38 -10.25
CA VAL A 58 4.33 0.99 -8.87
C VAL A 58 3.38 1.65 -7.86
N VAL A 59 2.99 2.91 -8.10
CA VAL A 59 1.99 3.62 -7.28
C VAL A 59 0.63 2.93 -7.37
N ASP A 60 0.18 2.59 -8.59
CA ASP A 60 -1.08 1.88 -8.81
C ASP A 60 -1.08 0.50 -8.13
N ASP A 61 -0.02 -0.29 -8.31
CA ASP A 61 0.15 -1.60 -7.65
C ASP A 61 0.14 -1.47 -6.11
N ALA A 62 0.68 -0.36 -5.58
CA ALA A 62 0.73 -0.10 -4.15
C ALA A 62 -0.65 0.30 -3.58
N ALA A 63 -1.44 1.07 -4.33
CA ALA A 63 -2.83 1.37 -4.00
C ALA A 63 -3.68 0.08 -4.02
N ASP A 64 -3.53 -0.75 -5.05
CA ASP A 64 -4.22 -2.04 -5.17
C ASP A 64 -3.90 -2.98 -4.00
N LEU A 65 -2.65 -3.02 -3.54
CA LEU A 65 -2.25 -3.73 -2.33
C LEU A 65 -3.06 -3.24 -1.12
N GLY A 66 -3.14 -1.93 -0.91
CA GLY A 66 -3.89 -1.37 0.21
C GLY A 66 -5.39 -1.66 0.14
N ILE A 67 -5.99 -1.60 -1.06
CA ILE A 67 -7.40 -1.96 -1.28
C ILE A 67 -7.63 -3.43 -0.93
N CYS A 68 -6.77 -4.33 -1.42
CA CYS A 68 -6.85 -5.75 -1.10
C CYS A 68 -6.74 -6.02 0.41
N LEU A 69 -5.85 -5.31 1.11
CA LEU A 69 -5.73 -5.44 2.57
C LEU A 69 -6.99 -4.96 3.28
N ALA A 70 -7.53 -3.81 2.89
CA ALA A 70 -8.77 -3.27 3.44
C ALA A 70 -9.95 -4.23 3.24
N ASP A 71 -10.07 -4.84 2.07
CA ASP A 71 -11.10 -5.83 1.78
C ASP A 71 -11.01 -7.05 2.69
N ILE A 72 -9.80 -7.59 2.92
CA ILE A 72 -9.66 -8.74 3.83
C ILE A 72 -10.00 -8.34 5.26
N ILE A 73 -9.57 -7.16 5.71
CA ILE A 73 -9.89 -6.66 7.06
C ILE A 73 -11.40 -6.49 7.22
N ARG A 74 -12.10 -6.02 6.18
CA ARG A 74 -13.56 -5.92 6.17
C ARG A 74 -14.24 -7.30 6.22
N GLU A 75 -13.73 -8.28 5.47
CA GLU A 75 -14.30 -9.64 5.42
C GLU A 75 -14.04 -10.46 6.68
N LYS A 76 -12.83 -10.39 7.23
CA LYS A 76 -12.36 -11.27 8.32
C LYS A 76 -12.33 -10.59 9.68
N GLY A 77 -12.44 -9.27 9.71
CA GLY A 77 -12.30 -8.47 10.92
C GLY A 77 -10.84 -8.15 11.26
N TRP A 78 -10.69 -7.24 12.22
CA TRP A 78 -9.42 -6.86 12.82
C TRP A 78 -9.33 -7.42 14.25
N PRO A 79 -8.17 -7.96 14.69
CA PRO A 79 -6.89 -8.07 13.98
C PRO A 79 -6.86 -9.20 12.94
N ILE A 80 -6.11 -8.98 11.85
CA ILE A 80 -5.98 -9.91 10.72
C ILE A 80 -4.83 -10.92 10.92
N ASN A 81 -4.99 -12.14 10.40
CA ASN A 81 -3.91 -13.14 10.39
C ASN A 81 -2.91 -12.85 9.25
N PRO A 82 -1.59 -12.82 9.50
CA PRO A 82 -0.58 -12.59 8.46
C PRO A 82 -0.66 -13.56 7.26
N ASN A 83 -1.18 -14.77 7.46
CA ASN A 83 -1.35 -15.73 6.37
C ASN A 83 -2.45 -15.32 5.37
N ASP A 84 -3.41 -14.49 5.81
CA ASP A 84 -4.54 -14.08 4.98
C ASP A 84 -4.16 -12.98 3.98
N ILE A 85 -3.17 -12.16 4.32
CA ILE A 85 -2.73 -11.02 3.51
C ILE A 85 -1.72 -11.40 2.42
N GLY A 86 -1.15 -12.61 2.48
CA GLY A 86 -0.15 -13.07 1.53
C GLY A 86 -0.64 -13.12 0.08
N LYS A 87 -1.96 -13.17 -0.15
CA LYS A 87 -2.56 -13.08 -1.48
C LYS A 87 -2.47 -11.68 -2.09
N CYS A 88 -2.47 -10.62 -1.28
CA CYS A 88 -2.39 -9.24 -1.78
C CYS A 88 -0.99 -8.88 -2.27
N TRP A 89 0.05 -9.60 -1.83
CA TRP A 89 1.44 -9.38 -2.19
C TRP A 89 1.88 -10.09 -3.49
N ARG A 90 0.96 -10.75 -4.21
CA ARG A 90 1.27 -11.56 -5.40
C ARG A 90 1.10 -10.84 -6.74
N SER A 91 0.72 -9.55 -6.74
CA SER A 91 0.63 -8.72 -7.95
C SER A 91 1.99 -8.16 -8.40
#